data_AF-A0AAD9Y5S7-F1
#
_entry.id   AF-A0AAD9Y5S7-F1
#
_cell.length_a   1.000
_cell.length_b   1.000
_cell.length_c   1.000
_cell.angle_alpha   90.00
_cell.angle_beta   90.00
_cell.angle_gamma   90.00
#
_symmetry.space_group_name_H-M   'P 1'
#
loop_
_entity.id
_entity.type
_entity.pdbx_description
1 polymer ?
#
loop_
_entity_poly.entity_id
_entity_poly.type
_entity_poly.pdbx_seq_one_letter_code
_entity_poly.pdbx_strand_id
1 'polypeptide(L)'
;MQDGLKDTATGIRGEKRGEKKRKLPIMVESEDHKKKNKPSPAGSGTPAPHDTLLTELRPKYDVLPAFTISSTKIHKRVTWLLLHLRKDDGDSRKRAVLLYARPGEVGKMITISEQVKRIVAEEDGGRWYQYNKMYELPPKPEVVEETMLGGGRTGNGTDDDDDDDFEVMESRFEKAVIPQTRKRTSRSLSIFLSLEPMPELKAQEDVTQQTNEA
;
A
#
# COMPACT_ATOMS: atom_id res chain seq x y z
N MET A 1 0.57 -39.45 -58.50
CA MET A 1 1.81 -39.97 -59.08
C MET A 1 2.79 -38.82 -59.19
N GLN A 2 4.01 -39.00 -58.66
CA GLN A 2 5.27 -38.32 -58.97
C GLN A 2 5.36 -36.81 -58.62
N ASP A 3 6.15 -36.43 -57.61
CA ASP A 3 7.61 -36.29 -57.60
C ASP A 3 8.12 -35.15 -58.50
N GLY A 4 8.96 -34.26 -57.97
CA GLY A 4 9.87 -33.49 -58.83
C GLY A 4 10.26 -32.09 -58.38
N LEU A 5 11.19 -32.04 -57.44
CA LEU A 5 12.17 -30.98 -57.15
C LEU A 5 12.64 -30.17 -58.38
N LYS A 6 12.75 -28.82 -58.26
CA LYS A 6 13.79 -28.02 -58.94
C LYS A 6 14.20 -26.79 -58.12
N ASP A 7 15.46 -26.83 -57.70
CA ASP A 7 16.26 -25.72 -57.17
C ASP A 7 16.56 -24.64 -58.21
N THR A 8 16.71 -23.39 -57.74
CA THR A 8 17.67 -22.45 -58.33
C THR A 8 18.27 -21.54 -57.25
N ALA A 9 19.58 -21.70 -57.05
CA ALA A 9 20.48 -20.84 -56.30
C ALA A 9 20.56 -19.42 -56.93
N THR A 10 21.04 -18.36 -56.27
CA THR A 10 22.49 -18.05 -56.20
C THR A 10 22.75 -16.79 -55.33
N GLY A 11 23.85 -16.80 -54.57
CA GLY A 11 24.61 -15.60 -54.14
C GLY A 11 24.75 -15.42 -52.62
N ILE A 12 25.55 -16.21 -51.89
CA ILE A 12 27.03 -16.14 -51.68
C ILE A 12 27.53 -14.79 -51.15
N ARG A 13 28.17 -14.87 -49.96
CA ARG A 13 29.46 -14.26 -49.52
C ARG A 13 29.33 -13.64 -48.11
N GLY A 14 30.08 -14.01 -47.08
CA GLY A 14 31.18 -14.95 -46.91
C GLY A 14 31.56 -14.98 -45.42
N GLU A 15 32.03 -16.14 -44.98
CA GLU A 15 32.57 -16.44 -43.64
C GLU A 15 33.80 -15.61 -43.25
N LYS A 16 34.07 -15.51 -41.93
CA LYS A 16 35.21 -16.18 -41.25
C LYS A 16 35.19 -15.88 -39.74
N ARG A 17 35.04 -16.94 -38.91
CA ARG A 17 36.08 -17.65 -38.10
C ARG A 17 36.42 -16.92 -36.79
N GLY A 18 36.59 -17.58 -35.63
CA GLY A 18 36.71 -19.00 -35.29
C GLY A 18 36.36 -19.22 -33.80
N GLU A 19 35.94 -20.43 -33.42
CA GLU A 19 36.77 -21.48 -32.79
C GLU A 19 37.24 -21.11 -31.36
N LYS A 20 37.09 -21.88 -30.27
CA LYS A 20 36.97 -23.33 -30.07
C LYS A 20 36.66 -23.63 -28.56
N LYS A 21 35.92 -24.72 -28.34
CA LYS A 21 36.09 -25.75 -27.28
C LYS A 21 35.77 -25.45 -25.79
N ARG A 22 34.62 -25.99 -25.36
CA ARG A 22 34.35 -26.93 -24.25
C ARG A 22 35.27 -26.94 -23.02
N LYS A 23 34.66 -26.87 -21.82
CA LYS A 23 34.80 -27.82 -20.69
C LYS A 23 33.73 -27.54 -19.61
N LEU A 24 33.00 -28.57 -19.18
CA LEU A 24 32.44 -28.64 -17.81
C LEU A 24 33.52 -29.25 -16.90
N PRO A 25 33.52 -28.90 -15.60
CA PRO A 25 33.32 -29.96 -14.61
C PRO A 25 32.45 -29.55 -13.39
N ILE A 26 32.07 -30.60 -12.66
CA ILE A 26 31.24 -30.71 -11.46
C ILE A 26 32.12 -30.68 -10.17
N MET A 27 31.48 -30.40 -9.00
CA MET A 27 31.90 -30.52 -7.56
C MET A 27 32.41 -29.22 -6.89
N VAL A 28 31.68 -28.57 -5.96
CA VAL A 28 31.32 -28.86 -4.54
C VAL A 28 32.36 -28.29 -3.55
N GLU A 29 31.99 -27.17 -2.88
CA GLU A 29 32.12 -26.83 -1.44
C GLU A 29 31.80 -25.33 -1.29
N SER A 30 30.68 -24.93 -0.68
CA SER A 30 30.44 -24.77 0.77
C SER A 30 31.12 -23.53 1.36
N GLU A 31 30.44 -22.38 1.30
CA GLU A 31 30.52 -21.40 2.40
C GLU A 31 29.14 -20.80 2.70
N ASP A 32 28.71 -21.10 3.93
CA ASP A 32 27.52 -20.63 4.62
C ASP A 32 27.49 -19.10 4.74
N HIS A 33 26.58 -18.46 4.02
CA HIS A 33 26.06 -17.14 4.41
C HIS A 33 24.64 -17.28 4.92
N LYS A 34 24.56 -17.88 6.11
CA LYS A 34 23.42 -17.89 7.03
C LYS A 34 23.07 -16.46 7.45
N LYS A 35 22.43 -15.69 6.57
CA LYS A 35 21.67 -14.50 6.98
C LYS A 35 20.45 -14.99 7.74
N LYS A 36 20.60 -15.04 9.06
CA LYS A 36 19.52 -15.22 10.04
C LYS A 36 18.34 -14.32 9.65
N ASN A 37 17.30 -14.90 9.06
CA ASN A 37 15.96 -14.34 9.06
C ASN A 37 15.49 -14.31 10.51
N LYS A 38 15.79 -13.19 11.18
CA LYS A 38 15.14 -12.84 12.44
C LYS A 38 13.70 -12.45 12.06
N PRO A 39 12.66 -13.09 12.62
CA PRO A 39 11.30 -12.60 12.43
C PRO A 39 11.26 -11.19 13.02
N SER A 40 11.10 -10.19 12.15
CA SER A 40 10.85 -8.82 12.60
C SER A 40 9.60 -8.85 13.45
N PRO A 41 9.66 -8.39 14.71
CA PRO A 41 8.48 -8.31 15.54
C PRO A 41 7.50 -7.34 14.88
N ALA A 42 6.24 -7.76 14.82
CA ALA A 42 5.14 -6.86 14.54
C ALA A 42 5.21 -5.64 15.46
N GLY A 43 4.81 -4.48 14.93
CA GLY A 43 4.16 -3.46 15.72
C GLY A 43 5.00 -2.26 16.17
N SER A 44 5.12 -1.27 15.29
CA SER A 44 5.04 0.13 15.73
C SER A 44 4.37 0.96 14.64
N GLY A 45 3.13 1.38 14.89
CA GLY A 45 2.49 2.44 14.10
C GLY A 45 1.18 2.09 13.39
N THR A 46 0.22 1.50 14.10
CA THR A 46 -1.19 1.94 14.26
C THR A 46 -2.00 0.77 14.81
N PRO A 47 -2.74 0.88 15.94
CA PRO A 47 -3.88 0.00 16.14
C PRO A 47 -4.85 0.29 15.00
N ALA A 48 -4.89 -0.61 14.03
CA ALA A 48 -5.74 -0.42 12.86
C ALA A 48 -7.18 -0.70 13.33
N PRO A 49 -8.20 0.04 12.86
CA PRO A 49 -9.61 -0.25 13.14
C PRO A 49 -10.09 -1.58 12.53
N HIS A 50 -9.16 -2.42 12.09
CA HIS A 50 -9.37 -3.69 11.42
C HIS A 50 -8.92 -4.88 12.26
N ASP A 51 -8.24 -4.69 13.40
CA ASP A 51 -7.70 -5.80 14.18
C ASP A 51 -8.80 -6.70 14.78
N THR A 52 -9.88 -6.11 15.29
CA THR A 52 -11.06 -6.83 15.77
C THR A 52 -11.69 -7.65 14.65
N LEU A 53 -11.92 -7.02 13.50
CA LEU A 53 -12.52 -7.65 12.33
C LEU A 53 -11.64 -8.77 11.76
N LEU A 54 -10.32 -8.57 11.71
CA LEU A 54 -9.38 -9.59 11.27
C LEU A 54 -9.39 -10.80 12.20
N THR A 55 -9.53 -10.58 13.51
CA THR A 55 -9.62 -11.66 14.49
C THR A 55 -10.89 -12.49 14.29
N GLU A 56 -12.01 -11.85 13.96
CA GLU A 56 -13.28 -12.52 13.64
C GLU A 56 -13.24 -13.30 12.31
N LEU A 57 -12.52 -12.79 11.30
CA LEU A 57 -12.48 -13.38 9.96
C LEU A 57 -11.41 -14.47 9.80
N ARG A 58 -10.28 -14.39 10.51
CA ARG A 58 -9.15 -15.34 10.42
C ARG A 58 -9.51 -16.83 10.53
N PRO A 59 -10.50 -17.26 11.34
CA PRO A 59 -10.91 -18.66 11.40
C PRO A 59 -11.53 -19.18 10.11
N LYS A 60 -12.20 -18.31 9.33
CA LYS A 60 -12.95 -18.68 8.11
C LYS A 60 -12.22 -18.31 6.82
N TYR A 61 -11.38 -17.28 6.87
CA TYR A 61 -10.76 -16.66 5.72
C TYR A 61 -9.25 -16.53 5.88
N ASP A 62 -8.52 -16.77 4.80
CA ASP A 62 -7.12 -16.36 4.68
C ASP A 62 -7.07 -14.92 4.16
N VAL A 63 -7.10 -13.97 5.11
CA VAL A 63 -7.13 -12.53 4.83
C VAL A 63 -5.71 -11.99 4.75
N LEU A 64 -5.37 -11.39 3.61
CA LEU A 64 -4.11 -10.69 3.39
C LEU A 64 -4.25 -9.18 3.62
N PRO A 65 -3.67 -8.61 4.68
CA PRO A 65 -3.66 -7.16 4.88
C PRO A 65 -2.65 -6.48 3.96
N ALA A 66 -3.10 -5.47 3.24
CA ALA A 66 -2.36 -4.75 2.21
C ALA A 66 -2.46 -3.23 2.43
N PHE A 67 -1.49 -2.67 3.15
CA PHE A 67 -1.41 -1.23 3.37
C PHE A 67 -0.88 -0.49 2.14
N THR A 68 -1.56 0.58 1.73
CA THR A 68 -1.17 1.43 0.60
C THR A 68 -0.59 2.76 1.07
N ILE A 69 0.62 3.06 0.61
CA ILE A 69 1.34 4.31 0.82
C ILE A 69 1.75 4.95 -0.50
N SER A 70 2.26 6.19 -0.43
CA SER A 70 2.69 6.96 -1.61
C SER A 70 3.65 6.20 -2.52
N SER A 71 4.59 5.45 -1.94
CA SER A 71 5.60 4.69 -2.67
C SER A 71 5.15 3.30 -3.18
N THR A 72 3.93 2.85 -2.85
CA THR A 72 3.40 1.57 -3.34
C THR A 72 3.37 1.56 -4.86
N LYS A 73 4.11 0.62 -5.47
CA LYS A 73 4.09 0.40 -6.93
C LYS A 73 2.84 -0.37 -7.31
N ILE A 74 1.95 0.25 -8.09
CA ILE A 74 0.63 -0.31 -8.46
C ILE A 74 0.78 -1.70 -9.07
N HIS A 75 1.57 -1.86 -10.13
CA HIS A 75 1.74 -3.16 -10.80
C HIS A 75 2.20 -4.28 -9.86
N LYS A 76 3.23 -4.03 -9.05
CA LYS A 76 3.72 -5.04 -8.09
C LYS A 76 2.65 -5.40 -7.08
N ARG A 77 1.88 -4.41 -6.60
CA ARG A 77 0.80 -4.67 -5.65
C ARG A 77 -0.30 -5.49 -6.30
N VAL A 78 -0.76 -5.12 -7.49
CA VAL A 78 -1.80 -5.87 -8.24
C VAL A 78 -1.38 -7.32 -8.44
N THR A 79 -0.17 -7.59 -8.94
CA THR A 79 0.35 -8.96 -9.13
C THR A 79 0.37 -9.74 -7.82
N TRP A 80 0.82 -9.13 -6.72
CA TRP A 80 0.88 -9.77 -5.41
C TRP A 80 -0.50 -10.12 -4.87
N LEU A 81 -1.49 -9.24 -5.05
CA LEU A 81 -2.87 -9.49 -4.61
C LEU A 81 -3.53 -10.61 -5.42
N LEU A 82 -3.35 -10.60 -6.74
CA LEU A 82 -3.86 -11.66 -7.60
C LEU A 82 -3.24 -13.01 -7.26
N LEU A 83 -1.94 -13.05 -6.99
CA LEU A 83 -1.26 -14.28 -6.54
C LEU A 83 -1.87 -14.81 -5.25
N HIS A 84 -2.20 -13.95 -4.29
CA HIS A 84 -2.86 -14.37 -3.04
C HIS A 84 -4.28 -14.89 -3.28
N LEU A 85 -5.08 -14.15 -4.04
CA LEU A 85 -6.48 -14.49 -4.32
C LEU A 85 -6.62 -15.81 -5.10
N ARG A 86 -5.64 -16.14 -5.95
CA ARG A 86 -5.64 -17.33 -6.82
C ARG A 86 -4.80 -18.49 -6.32
N LYS A 87 -4.01 -18.28 -5.27
CA LYS A 87 -3.14 -19.34 -4.75
C LYS A 87 -4.04 -20.51 -4.34
N ASP A 88 -3.57 -21.71 -4.60
CA ASP A 88 -4.24 -22.94 -4.20
C ASP A 88 -3.19 -23.77 -3.48
N ASP A 89 -3.34 -23.88 -2.15
CA ASP A 89 -2.43 -24.56 -1.25
C ASP A 89 -3.13 -25.66 -0.44
N GLY A 90 -4.37 -26.01 -0.82
CA GLY A 90 -5.20 -26.97 -0.10
C GLY A 90 -5.77 -26.47 1.24
N ASP A 91 -5.61 -25.18 1.58
CA ASP A 91 -6.34 -24.58 2.71
C ASP A 91 -7.84 -24.52 2.38
N SER A 92 -8.68 -24.94 3.33
CA SER A 92 -10.14 -24.89 3.20
C SER A 92 -10.71 -23.49 3.37
N ARG A 93 -9.90 -22.54 3.86
CA ARG A 93 -10.32 -21.15 4.07
C ARG A 93 -10.35 -20.37 2.77
N LYS A 94 -11.44 -19.62 2.59
CA LYS A 94 -11.62 -18.73 1.44
C LYS A 94 -10.63 -17.57 1.51
N ARG A 95 -10.16 -17.11 0.35
CA ARG A 95 -9.16 -16.05 0.27
C ARG A 95 -9.81 -14.69 0.18
N ALA A 96 -9.25 -13.74 0.92
CA ALA A 96 -9.62 -12.35 0.82
C ALA A 96 -8.39 -11.46 0.98
N VAL A 97 -8.49 -10.25 0.45
CA VAL A 97 -7.49 -9.19 0.63
C VAL A 97 -8.17 -8.05 1.37
N LEU A 98 -7.49 -7.52 2.40
CA LEU A 98 -7.84 -6.27 3.06
C LEU A 98 -6.93 -5.16 2.56
N LEU A 99 -7.45 -4.29 1.69
CA LEU A 99 -6.80 -3.07 1.25
C LEU A 99 -7.18 -1.93 2.20
N TYR A 100 -6.18 -1.22 2.72
CA TYR A 100 -6.38 -0.04 3.55
C TYR A 100 -5.28 0.99 3.28
N ALA A 101 -5.57 2.27 3.49
CA ALA A 101 -4.65 3.35 3.17
C ALA A 101 -4.79 4.52 4.15
N ARG A 102 -3.84 5.47 4.09
CA ARG A 102 -4.05 6.81 4.66
C ARG A 102 -4.97 7.62 3.74
N PRO A 103 -5.67 8.67 4.24
CA PRO A 103 -6.63 9.44 3.45
C PRO A 103 -6.08 9.94 2.10
N GLY A 104 -4.84 10.44 2.07
CA GLY A 104 -4.21 10.91 0.84
C GLY A 104 -3.85 9.82 -0.18
N GLU A 105 -3.89 8.54 0.23
CA GLU A 105 -3.50 7.39 -0.60
C GLU A 105 -4.70 6.50 -0.97
N VAL A 106 -5.91 6.86 -0.54
CA VAL A 106 -7.15 6.12 -0.86
C VAL A 106 -7.37 6.04 -2.37
N GLY A 107 -7.12 7.12 -3.11
CA GLY A 107 -7.25 7.11 -4.58
C GLY A 107 -6.36 6.04 -5.24
N LYS A 108 -5.10 5.93 -4.80
CA LYS A 108 -4.17 4.91 -5.29
C LYS A 108 -4.61 3.49 -4.91
N MET A 109 -5.10 3.33 -3.69
CA MET A 109 -5.66 2.05 -3.21
C MET A 109 -6.84 1.60 -4.07
N ILE A 110 -7.76 2.52 -4.40
CA ILE A 110 -8.89 2.26 -5.29
C ILE A 110 -8.37 1.86 -6.68
N THR A 111 -7.40 2.57 -7.24
CA THR A 111 -6.79 2.19 -8.54
C THR A 111 -6.25 0.76 -8.51
N ILE A 112 -5.60 0.35 -7.41
CA ILE A 112 -5.11 -1.03 -7.24
C ILE A 112 -6.28 -2.02 -7.20
N SER A 113 -7.34 -1.76 -6.43
CA SER A 113 -8.51 -2.66 -6.38
C SER A 113 -9.22 -2.77 -7.72
N GLU A 114 -9.42 -1.65 -8.43
CA GLU A 114 -10.07 -1.64 -9.75
C GLU A 114 -9.27 -2.45 -10.77
N GLN A 115 -7.94 -2.34 -10.77
CA GLN A 115 -7.10 -3.11 -11.68
C GLN A 115 -7.18 -4.62 -11.40
N VAL A 116 -7.22 -5.02 -10.12
CA VAL A 116 -7.44 -6.42 -9.74
C VAL A 116 -8.80 -6.91 -10.23
N LYS A 117 -9.87 -6.15 -9.97
CA LYS A 117 -11.24 -6.49 -10.41
C LYS A 117 -11.36 -6.61 -11.92
N ARG A 118 -10.72 -5.72 -12.68
CA ARG A 118 -10.71 -5.78 -14.14
C ARG A 118 -10.07 -7.07 -14.64
N ILE A 119 -8.89 -7.42 -14.12
CA ILE A 119 -8.19 -8.63 -14.52
C ILE A 119 -9.01 -9.89 -14.17
N VAL A 120 -9.66 -9.90 -13.01
CA VAL A 120 -10.56 -11.01 -12.63
C VAL A 120 -11.78 -11.07 -13.56
N ALA A 121 -12.42 -9.94 -13.85
CA ALA A 121 -13.63 -9.91 -14.68
C ALA A 121 -13.38 -10.27 -16.16
N GLU A 122 -12.14 -10.13 -16.64
CA GLU A 122 -11.72 -10.57 -17.97
C GLU A 122 -11.53 -12.09 -18.08
N GLU A 123 -11.52 -12.81 -16.94
CA GLU A 123 -11.40 -14.27 -16.91
C GLU A 123 -12.76 -14.96 -17.07
N ASP A 124 -12.75 -16.16 -17.68
CA ASP A 124 -13.96 -16.96 -17.86
C ASP A 124 -14.60 -17.31 -16.50
N GLY A 125 -15.78 -16.76 -16.25
CA GLY A 125 -16.50 -16.94 -14.98
C GLY A 125 -15.91 -16.16 -13.80
N GLY A 126 -15.06 -15.17 -14.06
CA GLY A 126 -14.42 -14.34 -13.05
C GLY A 126 -15.41 -13.50 -12.25
N ARG A 127 -15.67 -13.92 -11.01
CA ARG A 127 -16.51 -13.20 -10.05
C ARG A 127 -15.65 -12.50 -9.01
N TRP A 128 -16.08 -11.32 -8.58
CA TRP A 128 -15.47 -10.61 -7.46
C TRP A 128 -16.53 -10.00 -6.56
N TYR A 129 -16.22 -9.96 -5.27
CA TYR A 129 -17.03 -9.34 -4.22
C TYR A 129 -16.17 -8.34 -3.47
N GLN A 130 -16.65 -7.11 -3.38
CA GLN A 130 -15.99 -6.01 -2.72
C GLN A 130 -16.85 -5.53 -1.55
N TYR A 131 -16.22 -5.34 -0.38
CA TYR A 131 -16.87 -4.83 0.81
C TYR A 131 -16.13 -3.58 1.30
N ASN A 132 -16.82 -2.44 1.32
CA ASN A 132 -16.23 -1.15 1.66
C ASN A 132 -16.66 -0.72 3.05
N LYS A 133 -15.70 -0.33 3.89
CA LYS A 133 -15.90 0.20 5.23
C LYS A 133 -15.18 1.53 5.37
N MET A 134 -15.90 2.59 5.69
CA MET A 134 -15.32 3.90 5.98
C MET A 134 -15.11 4.04 7.49
N TYR A 135 -14.00 4.64 7.90
CA TYR A 135 -13.69 4.82 9.32
C TYR A 135 -13.01 6.16 9.56
N GLU A 136 -13.15 6.66 10.79
CA GLU A 136 -12.49 7.88 11.23
C GLU A 136 -11.12 7.57 11.79
N LEU A 137 -10.13 8.39 11.42
CA LEU A 137 -8.79 8.33 11.98
C LEU A 137 -8.67 9.34 13.12
N PRO A 138 -7.89 9.00 14.18
CA PRO A 138 -7.59 9.95 15.22
C PRO A 138 -6.94 11.21 14.63
N PRO A 139 -7.23 12.40 15.18
CA PRO A 139 -6.66 13.65 14.70
C PRO A 139 -5.13 13.55 14.75
N LYS A 140 -4.47 13.92 13.65
CA LYS A 140 -3.01 14.00 13.64
C LYS A 140 -2.59 15.15 14.57
N PRO A 141 -1.60 14.96 15.45
CA PRO A 141 -0.98 16.09 16.12
C PRO A 141 -0.40 16.99 15.02
N GLU A 142 -0.85 18.23 15.00
CA GLU A 142 -0.26 19.27 14.16
C GLU A 142 1.15 19.50 14.68
N VAL A 143 2.15 18.93 13.99
CA VAL A 143 3.55 19.27 14.26
C VAL A 143 3.70 20.68 13.70
N VAL A 144 3.46 21.66 14.56
CA VAL A 144 3.88 23.03 14.30
C VAL A 144 5.40 22.96 14.27
N GLU A 145 5.99 22.96 13.08
CA GLU A 145 7.39 23.33 12.94
C GLU A 145 7.47 24.78 13.39
N GLU A 146 7.70 24.95 14.70
CA GLU A 146 8.04 26.21 15.34
C GLU A 146 9.34 26.69 14.69
N THR A 147 9.18 27.35 13.55
CA THR A 147 10.28 27.97 12.83
C THR A 147 10.74 29.09 13.73
N MET A 148 11.90 28.86 14.34
CA MET A 148 12.66 29.77 15.19
C MET A 148 12.74 31.16 14.54
N LEU A 149 11.80 32.05 14.88
CA LEU A 149 12.04 33.48 14.78
C LEU A 149 12.87 33.86 16.00
N GLY A 150 14.18 33.85 15.79
CA GLY A 150 15.19 34.19 16.79
C GLY A 150 14.93 35.56 17.40
N GLY A 151 14.60 35.55 18.69
CA GLY A 151 14.68 36.70 19.57
C GLY A 151 15.78 36.50 20.61
N GLY A 152 16.80 37.36 20.57
CA GLY A 152 17.82 37.54 21.61
C GLY A 152 19.24 37.21 21.14
N ARG A 153 20.29 38.01 21.34
CA ARG A 153 20.53 39.19 22.18
C ARG A 153 21.72 39.94 21.56
N THR A 154 21.59 41.24 21.25
CA THR A 154 22.73 42.17 21.27
C THR A 154 22.45 43.14 22.40
N GLY A 155 23.15 42.92 23.51
CA GLY A 155 23.11 43.84 24.64
C GLY A 155 23.86 45.12 24.30
N ASN A 156 23.28 46.26 24.64
CA ASN A 156 24.02 47.39 25.16
C ASN A 156 23.07 48.20 26.05
N GLY A 157 23.47 48.42 27.30
CA GLY A 157 22.62 49.02 28.33
C GLY A 157 22.58 50.53 28.27
N THR A 158 21.51 51.09 28.85
CA THR A 158 21.50 52.32 29.64
C THR A 158 20.16 52.42 30.37
N ASP A 159 20.27 52.35 31.70
CA ASP A 159 19.61 53.13 32.75
C ASP A 159 18.12 53.54 32.68
N ASP A 160 17.54 53.42 33.88
CA ASP A 160 16.57 54.30 34.55
C ASP A 160 15.07 53.94 34.58
N ASP A 161 14.53 54.24 35.75
CA ASP A 161 13.23 53.93 36.38
C ASP A 161 11.97 54.15 35.53
N ASP A 162 10.96 53.28 35.72
CA ASP A 162 9.71 53.63 36.44
C ASP A 162 8.64 52.53 36.27
N ASP A 163 7.85 52.36 37.34
CA ASP A 163 6.68 51.50 37.43
C ASP A 163 5.65 51.78 36.32
N ASP A 164 5.41 50.79 35.46
CA ASP A 164 4.27 50.81 34.53
C ASP A 164 3.69 49.39 34.37
N ASP A 165 2.86 49.01 35.35
CA ASP A 165 1.94 47.86 35.34
C ASP A 165 0.81 48.11 34.32
N PHE A 166 1.17 48.10 33.03
CA PHE A 166 0.19 48.08 31.95
C PHE A 166 -0.31 46.66 31.73
N GLU A 167 -1.59 46.41 32.04
CA GLU A 167 -2.30 45.24 31.54
C GLU A 167 -2.17 45.17 30.00
N VAL A 168 -1.39 44.21 29.51
CA VAL A 168 -1.31 43.89 28.08
C VAL A 168 -2.70 43.44 27.64
N MET A 169 -3.49 44.37 27.09
CA MET A 169 -4.73 44.01 26.40
C MET A 169 -4.36 43.09 25.24
N GLU A 170 -4.63 41.79 25.38
CA GLU A 170 -4.57 40.84 24.27
C GLU A 170 -5.41 41.40 23.12
N SER A 171 -4.73 41.97 22.13
CA SER A 171 -5.38 42.64 21.01
C SER A 171 -6.18 41.58 20.25
N ARG A 172 -7.47 41.85 20.01
CA ARG A 172 -8.34 40.96 19.21
C ARG A 172 -7.73 40.60 17.85
N PHE A 173 -6.80 41.43 17.36
CA PHE A 173 -6.02 41.18 16.15
C PHE A 173 -5.05 40.00 16.29
N GLU A 174 -4.36 39.83 17.42
CA GLU A 174 -3.47 38.68 17.64
C GLU A 174 -4.26 37.36 17.66
N LYS A 175 -5.43 37.34 18.30
CA LYS A 175 -6.36 36.20 18.25
C LYS A 175 -7.01 35.97 16.89
N ALA A 176 -7.08 36.98 16.02
CA ALA A 176 -7.63 36.87 14.68
C ALA A 176 -6.60 36.47 13.61
N VAL A 177 -5.31 36.68 13.87
CA VAL A 177 -4.20 36.30 12.98
C VAL A 177 -3.77 34.85 13.21
N ILE A 178 -4.02 34.28 14.39
CA ILE A 178 -3.84 32.84 14.62
C ILE A 178 -4.95 32.09 13.87
N PRO A 179 -4.63 31.33 12.81
CA PRO A 179 -5.63 30.54 12.11
C PRO A 179 -6.24 29.57 13.12
N GLN A 180 -7.55 29.67 13.36
CA GLN A 180 -8.23 28.68 14.19
C GLN A 180 -7.97 27.29 13.60
N THR A 181 -7.28 26.45 14.36
CA THR A 181 -7.00 25.06 13.99
C THR A 181 -8.33 24.33 13.84
N ARG A 182 -8.84 24.26 12.61
CA ARG A 182 -10.09 23.55 12.32
C ARG A 182 -9.81 22.08 12.64
N LYS A 183 -10.47 21.55 13.67
CA LYS A 183 -10.44 20.12 14.02
C LYS A 183 -11.02 19.32 12.85
N ARG A 184 -10.18 18.96 11.88
CA ARG A 184 -10.56 18.15 10.73
C ARG A 184 -10.51 16.69 11.15
N THR A 185 -11.67 16.06 11.30
CA THR A 185 -11.75 14.61 11.36
C THR A 185 -11.37 14.06 9.99
N SER A 186 -10.29 13.29 9.93
CA SER A 186 -9.87 12.65 8.69
C SER A 186 -10.49 11.27 8.58
N ARG A 187 -11.26 11.02 7.52
CA ARG A 187 -11.80 9.69 7.22
C ARG A 187 -10.89 8.93 6.26
N SER A 188 -10.85 7.63 6.40
CA SER A 188 -10.19 6.73 5.46
C SER A 188 -11.10 5.57 5.07
N LEU A 189 -10.67 4.80 4.08
CA LEU A 189 -11.40 3.70 3.48
C LEU A 189 -10.62 2.40 3.63
N SER A 190 -11.35 1.33 3.90
CA SER A 190 -10.89 -0.04 3.76
C SER A 190 -11.78 -0.83 2.82
N ILE A 191 -11.14 -1.66 2.02
CA ILE A 191 -11.77 -2.47 0.98
C ILE A 191 -11.38 -3.93 1.23
N PHE A 192 -12.36 -4.78 1.50
CA PHE A 192 -12.18 -6.22 1.40
C PHE A 192 -12.51 -6.67 -0.01
N LEU A 193 -11.63 -7.46 -0.62
CA LEU A 193 -11.82 -8.02 -1.95
C LEU A 193 -11.67 -9.54 -1.86
N SER A 194 -12.66 -10.26 -2.37
CA SER A 194 -12.65 -11.73 -2.47
C SER A 194 -13.22 -12.19 -3.81
N LEU A 195 -12.85 -13.41 -4.23
CA LEU A 195 -13.44 -14.09 -5.38
C LEU A 195 -14.70 -14.88 -5.01
N GLU A 196 -15.00 -14.98 -3.72
CA GLU A 196 -16.17 -15.66 -3.18
C GLU A 196 -16.96 -14.73 -2.24
N PRO A 197 -18.28 -14.96 -2.09
CA PRO A 197 -19.08 -14.14 -1.20
C PRO A 197 -18.66 -14.35 0.26
N MET A 198 -18.64 -13.25 1.01
CA MET A 198 -18.37 -13.17 2.44
C MET A 198 -19.61 -12.67 3.21
N PRO A 199 -20.53 -13.57 3.63
CA PRO A 199 -21.78 -13.17 4.31
C PRO A 199 -21.56 -12.42 5.61
N GLU A 200 -20.47 -12.71 6.34
CA GLU A 200 -20.15 -12.06 7.61
C GLU A 200 -19.91 -10.56 7.45
N LEU A 201 -19.25 -10.16 6.35
CA LEU A 201 -19.04 -8.75 6.03
C LEU A 201 -20.31 -8.10 5.50
N LYS A 202 -21.12 -8.83 4.73
CA LYS A 202 -22.42 -8.34 4.23
C LYS A 202 -23.40 -8.02 5.37
N ALA A 203 -23.33 -8.77 6.47
CA ALA A 203 -24.22 -8.60 7.61
C ALA A 203 -23.88 -7.39 8.50
N GLN A 204 -22.74 -6.74 8.30
CA GLN A 204 -22.37 -5.55 9.07
C GLN A 204 -23.06 -4.29 8.53
N GLU A 205 -23.65 -3.49 9.42
CA GLU A 205 -24.40 -2.27 9.06
C GLU A 205 -23.52 -1.17 8.44
N ASP A 206 -22.23 -1.14 8.78
CA ASP A 206 -21.28 -0.12 8.32
C ASP A 206 -20.46 -0.53 7.08
N VAL A 207 -20.87 -1.62 6.44
CA VAL A 207 -20.20 -2.20 5.27
C VAL A 207 -21.12 -2.14 4.05
N THR A 208 -20.60 -1.65 2.93
CA THR A 208 -21.31 -1.67 1.65
C THR A 208 -20.74 -2.74 0.73
N GLN A 209 -21.60 -3.54 0.10
CA GLN A 209 -21.21 -4.60 -0.84
C GLN A 209 -21.32 -4.10 -2.29
N GLN A 210 -20.33 -4.48 -3.11
CA GLN A 210 -20.34 -4.37 -4.57
C GLN A 210 -19.92 -5.72 -5.19
N THR A 211 -20.48 -6.10 -6.33
CA THR A 211 -20.16 -7.34 -7.05
C THR A 211 -20.35 -7.14 -8.55
N ASN A 212 -19.70 -7.95 -9.39
CA ASN A 212 -20.01 -8.07 -10.83
C ASN A 212 -20.95 -9.23 -11.15
N GLU A 213 -21.36 -10.01 -10.16
CA GLU A 213 -22.39 -11.04 -10.33
C GLU A 213 -23.74 -10.38 -10.58
N ALA A 214 -24.40 -10.80 -11.67
CA ALA A 214 -25.69 -10.30 -12.13
C ALA A 214 -26.86 -11.07 -11.49
#